data_AF-A0A969ZV29-F1
#
_entry.id   AF-A0A969ZV29-F1
#
_cell.length_a   1.000
_cell.length_b   1.000
_cell.length_c   1.000
_cell.angle_alpha   90.00
_cell.angle_beta   90.00
_cell.angle_gamma   90.00
#
_symmetry.space_group_name_H-M   'P 1'
#
loop_
_entity.id
_entity.type
_entity.pdbx_description
1 polymer ?
#
loop_
_entity_poly.entity_id
_entity_poly.type
_entity_poly.pdbx_seq_one_letter_code
_entity_poly.pdbx_strand_id
1 'polypeptide(L)'
;MFAKIRLVFYKLQFNRLFNIFRHEICLSAPLTDTNIHVQAFEVLTPPVGRNVEETLRQIKAFQLVRESGGTKATPSGWKPGKPVLNPGPDLVGNVWKVWTIDQAFDD
;
A
#
# COMPACT_ATOMS: atom_id res chain seq x y z
N MET A 1 19.31 -14.31 18.76
CA MET A 1 20.10 -14.07 17.53
C MET A 1 19.84 -15.15 16.47
N PHE A 2 18.59 -15.53 16.18
CA PHE A 2 18.30 -16.64 15.23
C PHE A 2 17.10 -16.41 14.28
N ALA A 3 16.39 -15.28 14.38
CA ALA A 3 15.25 -14.98 13.49
C ALA A 3 15.64 -14.25 12.19
N LYS A 4 16.80 -13.56 12.14
CA LYS A 4 17.20 -12.75 10.97
C LYS A 4 17.74 -13.57 9.77
N ILE A 5 18.20 -14.81 9.98
CA ILE A 5 18.83 -15.62 8.92
C ILE A 5 17.80 -16.40 8.07
N ARG A 6 16.60 -16.67 8.61
CA ARG A 6 15.57 -17.43 7.88
C ARG A 6 14.85 -16.63 6.79
N LEU A 7 14.77 -15.30 6.90
CA LEU A 7 14.09 -14.47 5.90
C LEU A 7 14.89 -14.31 4.60
N VAL A 8 16.23 -14.32 4.67
CA VAL A 8 17.12 -14.18 3.51
C VAL A 8 17.05 -15.42 2.60
N PHE A 9 16.86 -16.60 3.18
CA PHE A 9 16.76 -17.86 2.42
C PHE A 9 15.46 -17.97 1.59
N TYR A 10 14.34 -17.49 2.13
CA TYR A 10 13.06 -17.44 1.38
C TYR A 10 13.09 -16.40 0.25
N LYS A 11 13.83 -15.30 0.43
CA LYS A 11 14.00 -14.26 -0.60
C LYS A 11 14.80 -14.77 -1.82
N LEU A 12 15.68 -15.75 -1.62
CA LEU A 12 16.53 -16.35 -2.67
C LEU A 12 15.88 -17.56 -3.38
N GLN A 13 15.14 -18.42 -2.68
CA GLN A 13 14.55 -19.61 -3.32
C GLN A 13 13.37 -19.30 -4.23
N PHE A 14 12.57 -18.27 -3.94
CA PHE A 14 11.40 -17.94 -4.77
C PHE A 14 11.75 -17.15 -6.05
N ASN A 15 12.84 -16.36 -6.02
CA ASN A 15 13.30 -15.60 -7.20
C ASN A 15 13.85 -16.50 -8.32
N ARG A 16 14.24 -17.74 -8.01
CA ARG A 16 14.81 -18.68 -9.00
C ARG A 16 13.77 -19.46 -9.80
N LEU A 17 12.48 -19.38 -9.44
CA LEU A 17 11.41 -20.16 -10.07
C LEU A 17 10.50 -19.35 -11.00
N PHE A 18 10.43 -18.02 -10.88
CA PHE A 18 9.44 -17.22 -11.63
C PHE A 18 9.89 -15.85 -12.16
N ASN A 19 11.18 -15.50 -12.16
CA ASN A 19 11.70 -14.23 -12.73
C ASN A 19 10.85 -12.98 -12.35
N ILE A 20 10.39 -12.91 -11.09
CA ILE A 20 9.48 -11.87 -10.61
C ILE A 20 10.33 -10.73 -10.03
N PHE A 21 10.32 -9.58 -10.70
CA PHE A 21 10.88 -8.34 -10.13
C PHE A 21 9.91 -7.76 -9.10
N ARG A 22 10.28 -7.81 -7.83
CA ARG A 22 9.46 -7.29 -6.73
C ARG A 22 9.76 -5.82 -6.47
N HIS A 23 8.72 -5.00 -6.35
CA HIS A 23 8.80 -3.68 -5.74
C HIS A 23 8.11 -3.72 -4.36
N GLU A 24 8.91 -3.65 -3.30
CA GLU A 24 8.43 -3.64 -1.91
C GLU A 24 8.24 -2.19 -1.48
N ILE A 25 7.02 -1.80 -1.11
CA ILE A 25 6.77 -0.48 -0.50
C ILE A 25 6.91 -0.65 1.01
N CYS A 26 8.08 -0.26 1.52
CA CYS A 26 8.35 -0.21 2.95
C CYS A 26 8.28 1.23 3.45
N LEU A 27 7.46 1.47 4.46
CA LEU A 27 7.39 2.76 5.14
C LEU A 27 8.22 2.70 6.42
N SER A 28 9.39 3.33 6.40
CA SER A 28 10.16 3.63 7.61
C SER A 28 9.57 4.85 8.31
N ALA A 29 9.39 4.77 9.63
CA ALA A 29 8.99 5.91 10.46
C ALA A 29 10.16 6.90 10.64
N PRO A 30 9.90 8.15 11.08
CA PRO A 30 10.97 9.08 11.44
C PRO A 30 11.76 8.54 12.64
N LEU A 31 13.07 8.32 12.45
CA LEU A 31 14.21 8.13 13.38
C LEU A 31 14.08 7.31 14.69
N THR A 32 12.90 6.86 15.14
CA THR A 32 12.71 6.20 16.44
C THR A 32 12.07 4.82 16.39
N ASP A 33 11.45 4.42 15.27
CA ASP A 33 10.89 3.07 15.09
C ASP A 33 11.81 2.24 14.18
N THR A 34 12.45 1.23 14.77
CA THR A 34 13.37 0.31 14.10
C THR A 34 12.65 -0.80 13.32
N ASN A 35 11.31 -0.81 13.30
CA ASN A 35 10.54 -1.89 12.70
C ASN A 35 10.07 -1.53 11.28
N ILE A 36 10.72 -2.15 10.31
CA ILE A 36 10.37 -2.09 8.90
C ILE A 36 9.18 -3.03 8.65
N HIS A 37 8.01 -2.48 8.33
CA HIS A 37 6.81 -3.23 7.98
C HIS A 37 6.50 -3.05 6.48
N VAL A 38 6.26 -4.16 5.79
CA VAL A 38 5.82 -4.15 4.38
C VAL A 38 4.31 -3.93 4.35
N GLN A 39 3.88 -2.83 3.75
CA GLN A 39 2.46 -2.44 3.69
C GLN A 39 1.80 -2.74 2.34
N ALA A 40 2.60 -2.77 1.27
CA ALA A 40 2.12 -3.08 -0.08
C ALA A 40 3.21 -3.73 -0.94
N PHE A 41 2.75 -4.52 -1.90
CA PHE A 41 3.58 -5.14 -2.93
C PHE A 41 2.92 -4.94 -4.30
N GLU A 42 3.72 -4.61 -5.29
CA GLU A 42 3.31 -4.59 -6.70
C GLU A 42 4.11 -5.65 -7.45
N VAL A 43 3.41 -6.53 -8.16
CA VAL A 43 3.99 -7.64 -8.92
C VAL A 43 3.41 -7.63 -10.33
N LEU A 44 4.28 -7.48 -11.32
CA LEU A 44 3.92 -7.52 -12.74
C LEU A 44 4.74 -8.59 -13.46
N THR A 45 4.21 -9.09 -14.58
CA THR A 45 4.94 -9.98 -15.48
C THR A 45 6.03 -9.21 -16.23
N PRO A 46 7.13 -9.86 -16.66
CA PRO A 46 8.25 -9.18 -17.32
C PRO A 46 7.91 -8.24 -18.49
N PRO A 47 6.92 -8.51 -19.37
CA PRO A 47 6.62 -7.62 -20.49
C PRO A 47 5.82 -6.36 -20.12
N VAL A 48 5.38 -6.22 -18.87
CA VAL A 48 4.51 -5.11 -18.43
C VAL A 48 5.27 -4.16 -17.51
N GLY A 49 5.32 -2.89 -17.88
CA GLY A 49 5.92 -1.83 -17.09
C GLY A 49 5.07 -1.42 -15.89
N ARG A 50 5.72 -1.01 -14.80
CA ARG A 50 5.07 -0.43 -13.61
C ARG A 50 4.67 1.02 -13.84
N ASN A 51 3.61 1.46 -13.15
CA ASN A 51 3.20 2.87 -13.17
C ASN A 51 3.76 3.60 -11.94
N VAL A 52 4.74 4.48 -12.16
CA VAL A 52 5.40 5.25 -11.09
C VAL A 52 4.44 6.20 -10.38
N GLU A 53 3.49 6.80 -11.10
CA GLU A 53 2.51 7.70 -10.50
C GLU A 53 1.61 6.97 -9.51
N GLU A 54 1.23 5.73 -9.83
CA GLU A 54 0.45 4.88 -8.94
C GLU A 54 1.26 4.47 -7.70
N THR A 55 2.54 4.10 -7.86
CA THR A 55 3.42 3.82 -6.72
C THR A 55 3.51 5.03 -5.77
N LEU A 56 3.69 6.24 -6.31
CA LEU A 56 3.76 7.47 -5.50
C LEU A 56 2.44 7.79 -4.82
N ARG A 57 1.30 7.56 -5.50
CA ARG A 57 -0.04 7.73 -4.92
C ARG A 57 -0.24 6.79 -3.73
N GLN A 58 0.14 5.52 -3.87
CA GLN A 58 0.06 4.52 -2.81
C GLN A 58 0.92 4.91 -1.61
N ILE A 59 2.16 5.35 -1.82
CA ILE A 59 3.05 5.82 -0.73
C ILE A 59 2.37 6.93 0.09
N LYS A 60 1.83 7.95 -0.58
CA LYS A 60 1.14 9.07 0.10
C LYS A 60 -0.12 8.63 0.84
N ALA A 61 -0.88 7.70 0.25
CA ALA A 61 -2.08 7.15 0.88
C ALA A 61 -1.73 6.41 2.17
N PHE A 62 -0.69 5.57 2.15
CA PHE A 62 -0.25 4.85 3.34
C PHE A 62 0.37 5.76 4.40
N GLN A 63 1.06 6.84 4.01
CA GLN A 63 1.53 7.87 4.94
C GLN A 63 0.35 8.50 5.70
N LEU A 64 -0.71 8.91 4.99
CA LEU A 64 -1.91 9.47 5.59
C LEU A 64 -2.62 8.49 6.53
N VAL A 65 -2.79 7.23 6.13
CA VAL A 65 -3.41 6.20 6.97
C VAL A 65 -2.60 5.99 8.25
N ARG A 66 -1.26 5.94 8.14
CA ARG A 66 -0.35 5.79 9.28
C ARG A 66 -0.40 7.00 10.22
N GLU A 67 -0.36 8.21 9.69
CA GLU A 67 -0.47 9.45 10.48
C GLU A 67 -1.82 9.54 11.21
N SER A 68 -2.89 9.03 10.59
CA SER A 68 -4.20 8.95 11.22
C SER A 68 -4.36 7.83 12.25
N GLY A 69 -3.32 7.00 12.47
CA GLY A 69 -3.40 5.83 13.35
C GLY A 69 -4.39 4.76 12.87
N GLY A 70 -4.68 4.70 11.56
CA GLY A 70 -5.67 3.78 10.99
C GLY A 70 -7.13 4.22 11.11
N THR A 71 -7.39 5.44 11.58
CA THR A 71 -8.77 5.98 11.70
C THR A 71 -9.33 6.50 10.38
N LYS A 72 -8.48 6.68 9.36
CA LYS A 72 -8.86 7.09 8.01
C LYS A 72 -8.48 6.00 7.01
N ALA A 73 -9.32 5.82 6.00
CA ALA A 73 -9.08 4.95 4.85
C ALA A 73 -9.17 5.76 3.55
N THR A 74 -8.33 5.41 2.59
CA THR A 74 -8.30 6.06 1.27
C THR A 74 -9.10 5.20 0.29
N PRO A 75 -10.16 5.74 -0.35
CA PRO A 75 -10.96 4.99 -1.32
C PRO A 75 -10.21 4.81 -2.65
N SER A 76 -10.81 4.06 -3.58
CA SER A 76 -10.23 3.86 -4.92
C SER A 76 -10.03 5.20 -5.64
N GLY A 77 -8.92 5.33 -6.37
CA GLY A 77 -8.56 6.56 -7.07
C GLY A 77 -8.20 7.74 -6.17
N TRP A 78 -8.07 7.53 -4.86
CA TRP A 78 -7.77 8.62 -3.93
C TRP A 78 -6.41 9.28 -4.24
N LYS A 79 -6.39 10.60 -4.25
CA LYS A 79 -5.22 11.47 -4.38
C LYS A 79 -5.18 12.47 -3.21
N PRO A 80 -4.01 13.03 -2.88
CA PRO A 80 -3.92 14.07 -1.84
C PRO A 80 -4.92 15.19 -2.09
N GLY A 81 -5.73 15.52 -1.07
CA GLY A 81 -6.80 16.53 -1.16
C GLY A 81 -8.19 15.97 -1.45
N LYS A 82 -8.33 14.73 -1.92
CA LYS A 82 -9.64 14.06 -2.08
C LYS A 82 -10.20 13.58 -0.73
N PRO A 83 -11.54 13.42 -0.61
CA PRO A 83 -12.17 12.93 0.61
C PRO A 83 -11.67 11.55 1.00
N VAL A 84 -11.56 11.33 2.31
CA VAL A 84 -11.18 10.06 2.92
C VAL A 84 -12.40 9.42 3.58
N LEU A 85 -12.37 8.10 3.72
CA LEU A 85 -13.38 7.35 4.46
C LEU A 85 -12.96 7.25 5.93
N ASN A 86 -13.92 7.32 6.84
CA ASN A 86 -13.68 7.08 8.27
C ASN A 86 -14.29 5.71 8.61
N PRO A 87 -13.49 4.65 8.80
CA PRO A 87 -14.00 3.33 9.13
C PRO A 87 -14.74 3.37 10.47
N GLY A 88 -15.99 2.91 10.48
CA GLY A 88 -16.83 2.82 11.66
C GLY A 88 -18.02 1.87 11.43
N PRO A 89 -18.70 1.42 12.49
CA PRO A 89 -19.82 0.47 12.38
C PRO A 89 -20.90 0.92 11.38
N ASP A 90 -21.21 2.22 11.37
CA ASP A 90 -22.25 2.79 10.51
C ASP A 90 -21.88 2.77 9.01
N LEU A 91 -20.58 2.72 8.70
CA LEU A 91 -20.09 2.69 7.32
C LEU A 91 -20.14 1.27 6.72
N VAL A 92 -20.19 0.23 7.54
CA VAL A 92 -20.22 -1.17 7.09
C VAL A 92 -21.49 -1.40 6.25
N GLY A 93 -21.32 -1.81 4.98
CA GLY A 93 -22.43 -2.00 4.03
C GLY A 93 -23.02 -0.69 3.44
N ASN A 94 -22.56 0.47 3.90
CA ASN A 94 -23.04 1.79 3.47
C ASN A 94 -21.99 2.60 2.70
N VAL A 95 -20.84 2.01 2.36
CA VAL A 95 -19.73 2.69 1.65
C VAL A 95 -20.19 3.39 0.37
N TRP A 96 -21.08 2.76 -0.39
CA TRP A 96 -21.64 3.29 -1.65
C TRP A 96 -22.44 4.59 -1.50
N LYS A 97 -22.86 4.94 -0.27
CA LYS A 97 -23.54 6.22 0.02
C LYS A 97 -22.55 7.37 0.17
N VAL A 98 -21.32 7.07 0.58
CA VAL A 98 -20.28 8.06 0.90
C VAL A 98 -19.29 8.22 -0.24
N TRP A 99 -19.11 7.17 -1.03
CA TRP A 99 -18.18 7.14 -2.15
C TRP A 99 -18.82 6.50 -3.40
N THR A 100 -18.63 7.14 -4.55
CA THR A 100 -19.16 6.70 -5.84
C THR A 100 -18.02 6.52 -6.86
N ILE A 101 -18.30 5.77 -7.93
CA ILE A 101 -17.33 5.44 -8.98
C ILE A 101 -16.80 6.71 -9.66
N ASP A 102 -17.65 7.72 -9.83
CA ASP A 102 -17.29 8.99 -10.47
C ASP A 102 -16.16 9.72 -9.74
N GLN A 103 -15.99 9.48 -8.43
CA GLN A 103 -14.92 10.08 -7.63
C GLN A 103 -13.55 9.40 -7.83
N ALA A 104 -13.52 8.21 -8.46
CA ALA A 104 -12.31 7.43 -8.69
C ALA A 104 -11.46 8.00 -9.83
N PHE A 105 -12.10 8.64 -10.79
CA PHE A 105 -11.48 9.19 -12.00
C PHE A 105 -11.36 10.71 -11.89
N ASP A 106 -10.47 11.32 -12.68
CA ASP A 106 -10.25 12.77 -12.74
C ASP A 106 -10.58 13.31 -14.14
N ASP A 107 -11.53 12.65 -14.83
CA ASP A 107 -11.94 12.99 -16.20
C ASP A 107 -12.48 14.43 -16.33
#